data_AF-A0A7G8UI53-F1
#
_entry.id   AF-A0A7G8UI53-F1
#
_cell.length_a   1.000
_cell.length_b   1.000
_cell.length_c   1.000
_cell.angle_alpha   90.00
_cell.angle_beta   90.00
_cell.angle_gamma   90.00
#
_symmetry.space_group_name_H-M   'P 1'
#
loop_
_entity.id
_entity.type
_entity.pdbx_description
1 polymer ?
#
loop_
_entity_poly.entity_id
_entity_poly.type
_entity_poly.pdbx_seq_one_letter_code
_entity_poly.pdbx_strand_id
1 'polypeptide(L)'
;MDIREAFKEIKAGKFRPVYVLYGKDRYRMGQFIDALTSFMFAQEEREMGIVKFDTAESALDEAVLEAETPPFFIERKLVLIRDVSVMAAGGKENTKLEHRPETLLRYLDNPLPSSVIVFAVHADKLDERRKLVKALKDRGSIVAFPEMEIQELKQWLVKRAAEQKRTLTAAAAELLITRVGVGTGQLSQEVDKLCLHAGEGGVIDAEQTALLTAATVEEDVFALIDAIAELRIDKALGMYHQLLVRREEPIKIAALIARQLRIMLQIKELEGHHYSPQQMAGHLGLHPYAVKLAAEKAKKFATARLGALLASLAELDYNMKSGLIDKALGLELYLLSLGVSKGA
;
A
#
# COMPACT_ATOMS: atom_id res chain seq x y z
N MET A 1 9.65 7.98 -17.79
CA MET A 1 10.24 6.73 -18.33
C MET A 1 9.38 5.56 -17.88
N ASP A 2 9.22 4.56 -18.75
CA ASP A 2 8.48 3.35 -18.40
C ASP A 2 9.31 2.45 -17.46
N ILE A 3 8.66 1.81 -16.48
CA ILE A 3 9.35 0.96 -15.49
C ILE A 3 10.08 -0.20 -16.18
N ARG A 4 9.47 -0.81 -17.21
CA ARG A 4 10.05 -1.97 -17.91
C ARG A 4 11.27 -1.57 -18.73
N GLU A 5 11.21 -0.39 -19.35
CA GLU A 5 12.36 0.21 -20.04
C GLU A 5 13.52 0.44 -19.08
N ALA A 6 13.26 1.04 -17.92
CA ALA A 6 14.27 1.28 -16.89
C ALA A 6 14.94 -0.03 -16.42
N PHE A 7 14.16 -1.08 -16.15
CA PHE A 7 14.72 -2.40 -15.81
C PHE A 7 15.53 -3.02 -16.95
N LYS A 8 15.14 -2.79 -18.21
CA LYS A 8 15.89 -3.29 -19.37
C LYS A 8 17.25 -2.60 -19.49
N GLU A 9 17.32 -1.29 -19.27
CA GLU A 9 18.57 -0.53 -19.25
C GLU A 9 19.50 -1.03 -18.13
N ILE A 10 18.97 -1.16 -16.90
CA ILE A 10 19.71 -1.65 -15.73
C ILE A 10 20.29 -3.05 -15.98
N LYS A 11 19.49 -3.98 -16.52
CA LYS A 11 19.94 -5.33 -16.86
C LYS A 11 21.03 -5.36 -17.94
N ALA A 12 21.06 -4.34 -18.81
CA ALA A 12 22.10 -4.19 -19.82
C ALA A 12 23.35 -3.46 -19.30
N GLY A 13 23.43 -3.17 -18.00
CA GLY A 13 24.54 -2.42 -17.39
C GLY A 13 24.55 -0.93 -17.76
N LYS A 14 23.43 -0.41 -18.28
CA LYS A 14 23.27 1.00 -18.64
C LYS A 14 22.54 1.72 -17.51
N PHE A 15 23.28 2.53 -16.77
CA PHE A 15 22.75 3.30 -15.65
C PHE A 15 22.60 4.76 -16.04
N ARG A 16 21.44 5.33 -15.78
CA ARG A 16 21.23 6.78 -15.91
C ARG A 16 21.87 7.48 -14.71
N PRO A 17 22.39 8.69 -14.88
CA PRO A 17 22.99 9.44 -13.78
C PRO A 17 22.03 9.76 -12.64
N VAL A 18 20.74 9.94 -12.97
CA VAL A 18 19.70 10.24 -11.98
C VAL A 18 18.44 9.44 -12.27
N TYR A 19 17.88 8.82 -11.23
CA TYR A 19 16.55 8.24 -11.21
C TYR A 19 15.69 8.94 -10.13
N VAL A 20 14.43 9.21 -10.46
CA VAL A 20 13.43 9.73 -9.52
C VAL A 20 12.28 8.74 -9.43
N LEU A 21 12.16 8.09 -8.28
CA LEU A 21 11.14 7.08 -7.99
C LEU A 21 10.05 7.72 -7.15
N TYR A 22 8.79 7.65 -7.59
CA TYR A 22 7.66 8.21 -6.84
C TYR A 22 6.39 7.39 -7.07
N GLY A 23 5.40 7.54 -6.21
CA GLY A 23 4.10 6.86 -6.31
C GLY A 23 3.72 6.11 -5.04
N LYS A 24 2.58 5.42 -5.09
CA LYS A 24 2.00 4.75 -3.92
C LYS A 24 2.68 3.42 -3.58
N ASP A 25 3.25 2.74 -4.57
CA ASP A 25 3.82 1.41 -4.40
C ASP A 25 5.28 1.46 -3.94
N ARG A 26 5.47 1.63 -2.62
CA ARG A 26 6.79 1.70 -1.99
C ARG A 26 7.56 0.39 -2.08
N TYR A 27 6.87 -0.74 -2.11
CA TYR A 27 7.51 -2.04 -2.21
C TYR A 27 8.21 -2.19 -3.56
N ARG A 28 7.53 -1.86 -4.66
CA ARG A 28 8.14 -1.90 -6.01
C ARG A 28 9.25 -0.86 -6.20
N MET A 29 9.17 0.30 -5.54
CA MET A 29 10.28 1.25 -5.50
C MET A 29 11.51 0.63 -4.83
N GLY A 30 11.32 -0.06 -3.70
CA GLY A 30 12.37 -0.84 -3.04
C GLY A 30 12.97 -1.89 -3.97
N GLN A 31 12.14 -2.70 -4.62
CA GLN A 31 12.61 -3.71 -5.59
C GLN A 31 13.41 -3.10 -6.76
N PHE A 32 13.05 -1.89 -7.20
CA PHE A 32 13.82 -1.18 -8.22
C PHE A 32 15.20 -0.79 -7.71
N ILE A 33 15.28 -0.24 -6.49
CA ILE A 33 16.55 0.12 -5.84
C ILE A 33 17.41 -1.13 -5.60
N ASP A 34 16.81 -2.22 -5.14
CA ASP A 34 17.52 -3.49 -4.90
C ASP A 34 18.08 -4.06 -6.20
N ALA A 35 17.28 -4.05 -7.27
CA ALA A 35 17.74 -4.49 -8.59
C ALA A 35 18.88 -3.61 -9.09
N LEU A 36 18.71 -2.28 -9.07
CA LEU A 36 19.76 -1.34 -9.47
C LEU A 36 21.06 -1.61 -8.71
N THR A 37 20.97 -1.73 -7.39
CA THR A 37 22.11 -2.03 -6.51
C THR A 37 22.77 -3.36 -6.87
N SER A 38 21.98 -4.40 -7.15
CA SER A 38 22.51 -5.72 -7.51
C SER A 38 23.26 -5.78 -8.85
N PHE A 39 22.92 -4.89 -9.80
CA PHE A 39 23.63 -4.78 -11.08
C PHE A 39 24.79 -3.79 -11.03
N MET A 40 24.79 -2.87 -10.06
CA MET A 40 25.87 -1.89 -9.89
C MET A 40 27.05 -2.42 -9.08
N PHE A 41 26.80 -3.29 -8.10
CA PHE A 41 27.77 -3.69 -7.08
C PHE A 41 27.81 -5.20 -6.87
N ALA A 42 29.01 -5.75 -6.64
CA ALA A 42 29.15 -7.03 -5.95
C ALA A 42 28.59 -6.92 -4.51
N GLN A 43 28.28 -8.05 -3.87
CA GLN A 43 27.61 -8.03 -2.57
C GLN A 43 28.46 -7.33 -1.49
N GLU A 44 29.77 -7.54 -1.54
CA GLU A 44 30.77 -7.01 -0.62
C GLU A 44 31.00 -5.50 -0.79
N GLU A 45 30.74 -4.97 -1.99
CA GLU A 45 30.97 -3.55 -2.31
C GLU A 45 29.80 -2.66 -1.89
N ARG A 46 28.63 -3.23 -1.59
CA ARG A 46 27.40 -2.46 -1.34
C ARG A 46 27.50 -1.54 -0.14
N GLU A 47 28.17 -1.98 0.93
CA GLU A 47 28.33 -1.15 2.13
C GLU A 47 29.18 0.10 1.87
N MET A 48 30.16 0.00 0.97
CA MET A 48 31.02 1.12 0.58
C MET A 48 30.41 1.96 -0.55
N GLY A 49 29.63 1.34 -1.43
CA GLY A 49 29.11 1.96 -2.64
C GLY A 49 27.82 2.74 -2.50
N ILE A 50 27.11 2.61 -1.38
CA ILE A 50 25.83 3.26 -1.18
C ILE A 50 25.93 4.32 -0.09
N VAL A 51 25.76 5.58 -0.47
CA VAL A 51 25.68 6.71 0.47
C VAL A 51 24.23 7.19 0.55
N LYS A 52 23.70 7.37 1.76
CA LYS A 52 22.29 7.70 1.99
C LYS A 52 22.15 9.12 2.52
N PHE A 53 21.15 9.83 2.01
CA PHE A 53 20.75 11.16 2.48
C PHE A 53 19.23 11.20 2.71
N ASP A 54 18.78 12.06 3.63
CA ASP A 54 17.37 12.39 3.83
C ASP A 54 17.19 13.91 3.71
N THR A 55 16.31 14.37 2.83
CA THR A 55 16.08 15.81 2.64
C THR A 55 15.40 16.47 3.84
N ALA A 56 14.96 15.71 4.84
CA ALA A 56 14.56 16.24 6.13
C ALA A 56 15.74 16.66 7.02
N GLU A 57 16.93 16.09 6.78
CA GLU A 57 18.08 16.15 7.68
C GLU A 57 19.32 16.79 7.04
N SER A 58 19.49 16.62 5.72
CA SER A 58 20.65 17.11 4.96
C SER A 58 20.24 18.00 3.80
N ALA A 59 21.08 18.99 3.47
CA ALA A 59 20.85 19.84 2.31
C ALA A 59 21.06 19.05 1.00
N LEU A 60 20.36 19.45 -0.07
CA LEU A 60 20.46 18.74 -1.36
C LEU A 60 21.87 18.83 -1.94
N ASP A 61 22.53 19.98 -1.74
CA ASP A 61 23.88 20.24 -2.22
C ASP A 61 24.93 19.31 -1.61
N GLU A 62 24.74 18.81 -0.38
CA GLU A 62 25.64 17.80 0.20
C GLU A 62 25.56 16.49 -0.59
N ALA A 63 24.36 16.05 -0.95
CA ALA A 63 24.16 14.84 -1.74
C ALA A 63 24.69 14.99 -3.18
N VAL A 64 24.55 16.17 -3.77
CA VAL A 64 25.11 16.48 -5.10
C VAL A 64 26.64 16.48 -5.05
N LEU A 65 27.24 17.09 -4.02
CA LEU A 65 28.69 17.10 -3.81
C LEU A 65 29.25 15.68 -3.66
N GLU A 66 28.54 14.81 -2.94
CA GLU A 66 28.91 13.39 -2.81
C GLU A 66 28.89 12.67 -4.16
N ALA A 67 27.90 12.98 -5.01
CA ALA A 67 27.79 12.43 -6.35
C ALA A 67 28.86 12.96 -7.32
N GLU A 68 29.35 14.18 -7.11
CA GLU A 68 30.49 14.76 -7.84
C GLU A 68 31.83 14.17 -7.38
N THR A 69 31.88 13.60 -6.19
CA THR A 69 33.08 12.97 -5.64
C THR A 69 33.22 11.55 -6.19
N PRO A 70 34.34 11.20 -6.87
CA PRO A 70 34.55 9.83 -7.35
C PRO A 70 34.47 8.78 -6.24
N PRO A 71 33.99 7.57 -6.53
CA PRO A 71 34.07 6.46 -5.58
C PRO A 71 35.52 6.12 -5.23
N PHE A 72 35.73 5.63 -4.02
CA PHE A 72 37.03 5.17 -3.53
C PHE A 72 37.01 3.65 -3.41
N PHE A 73 37.99 2.96 -4.01
CA PHE A 73 38.14 1.49 -4.06
C PHE A 73 37.06 0.69 -4.79
N ILE A 74 36.06 1.32 -5.41
CA ILE A 74 34.99 0.66 -6.16
C ILE A 74 34.72 1.40 -7.47
N GLU A 75 34.11 0.73 -8.45
CA GLU A 75 33.90 1.31 -9.78
C GLU A 75 32.79 2.37 -9.81
N ARG A 76 31.78 2.25 -8.95
CA ARG A 76 30.59 3.11 -8.96
C ARG A 76 30.18 3.55 -7.56
N LYS A 77 29.36 4.60 -7.48
CA LYS A 77 28.72 5.10 -6.27
C LYS A 77 27.23 5.28 -6.51
N LEU A 78 26.42 4.91 -5.54
CA LEU A 78 25.00 5.15 -5.48
C LEU A 78 24.70 6.14 -4.36
N VAL A 79 24.22 7.32 -4.72
CA VAL A 79 23.71 8.31 -3.77
C VAL A 79 22.20 8.14 -3.68
N LEU A 80 21.73 7.48 -2.61
CA LEU A 80 20.32 7.21 -2.36
C LEU A 80 19.72 8.30 -1.47
N ILE A 81 18.80 9.08 -2.02
CA ILE A 81 18.19 10.23 -1.36
C ILE A 81 16.73 9.90 -1.04
N ARG A 82 16.39 9.86 0.25
CA ARG A 82 15.02 9.91 0.71
C ARG A 82 14.52 11.35 0.59
N ASP A 83 13.61 11.58 -0.33
CA ASP A 83 13.09 12.93 -0.61
C ASP A 83 11.68 13.11 -0.05
N VAL A 84 11.55 14.05 0.89
CA VAL A 84 10.28 14.47 1.49
C VAL A 84 9.92 15.92 1.19
N SER A 85 10.80 16.68 0.53
CA SER A 85 10.71 18.15 0.43
C SER A 85 11.08 18.75 -0.93
N VAL A 86 12.06 18.19 -1.65
CA VAL A 86 12.68 18.79 -2.85
C VAL A 86 11.86 18.55 -4.13
N MET A 87 11.24 17.37 -4.28
CA MET A 87 10.36 17.09 -5.42
C MET A 87 8.96 16.63 -5.00
N ALA A 88 8.78 16.26 -3.74
CA ALA A 88 7.49 15.84 -3.18
C ALA A 88 6.40 16.93 -3.30
N ALA A 89 5.25 16.58 -3.87
CA ALA A 89 4.08 17.46 -3.86
C ALA A 89 3.58 17.69 -2.42
N GLY A 90 3.48 18.96 -2.00
CA GLY A 90 3.09 19.31 -0.62
C GLY A 90 4.20 19.09 0.42
N GLY A 91 5.44 18.85 -0.01
CA GLY A 91 6.60 18.82 0.88
C GLY A 91 6.74 20.12 1.66
N LYS A 92 6.81 20.04 2.99
CA LYS A 92 7.08 21.20 3.84
C LYS A 92 8.57 21.48 3.79
N GLU A 93 8.95 22.62 3.23
CA GLU A 93 10.33 23.11 3.33
C GLU A 93 10.63 23.35 4.80
N ASN A 94 11.68 22.71 5.30
CA ASN A 94 12.17 22.96 6.65
C ASN A 94 12.87 24.32 6.63
N THR A 95 12.37 25.29 7.39
CA THR A 95 12.93 26.66 7.44
C THR A 95 14.39 26.71 7.89
N LYS A 96 14.94 25.63 8.47
CA LYS A 96 16.34 25.52 8.89
C LYS A 96 17.26 24.89 7.85
N LEU A 97 16.73 24.25 6.81
CA LEU A 97 17.48 23.53 5.78
C LEU A 97 17.11 24.09 4.40
N GLU A 98 18.01 24.90 3.86
CA GLU A 98 17.84 25.47 2.52
C GLU A 98 18.35 24.48 1.47
N HIS A 99 17.45 23.96 0.65
CA HIS A 99 17.83 23.15 -0.51
C HIS A 99 18.06 24.07 -1.71
N ARG A 100 19.11 23.78 -2.50
CA ARG A 100 19.46 24.54 -3.73
C ARG A 100 19.29 23.67 -4.98
N PRO A 101 18.07 23.48 -5.53
CA PRO A 101 17.83 22.63 -6.71
C PRO A 101 18.70 22.95 -7.94
N GLU A 102 19.20 24.18 -8.04
CA GLU A 102 20.09 24.65 -9.10
C GLU A 102 21.44 23.93 -9.11
N THR A 103 21.88 23.35 -7.98
CA THR A 103 23.12 22.54 -7.95
C THR A 103 22.92 21.24 -8.71
N LEU A 104 21.81 20.54 -8.46
CA LEU A 104 21.47 19.32 -9.19
C LEU A 104 21.22 19.60 -10.67
N LEU A 105 20.57 20.73 -11.01
CA LEU A 105 20.40 21.11 -12.42
C LEU A 105 21.74 21.28 -13.14
N ARG A 106 22.73 21.90 -12.50
CA ARG A 106 24.10 22.03 -13.04
C ARG A 106 24.80 20.68 -13.15
N TYR A 107 24.67 19.82 -12.13
CA TYR A 107 25.22 18.46 -12.17
C TYR A 107 24.72 17.65 -13.37
N LEU A 108 23.43 17.80 -13.74
CA LEU A 108 22.84 17.10 -14.87
C LEU A 108 23.49 17.44 -16.22
N ASP A 109 24.18 18.58 -16.36
CA ASP A 109 24.84 18.97 -17.62
C ASP A 109 26.14 18.20 -17.85
N ASN A 110 26.84 17.81 -16.79
CA ASN A 110 28.05 16.99 -16.86
C ASN A 110 28.15 16.04 -15.64
N PRO A 111 27.29 15.00 -15.58
CA PRO A 111 27.26 14.12 -14.44
C PRO A 111 28.47 13.19 -14.44
N LEU A 112 28.98 12.87 -13.25
CA LEU A 112 30.08 11.92 -13.12
C LEU A 112 29.61 10.50 -13.51
N PRO A 113 30.19 9.84 -14.53
CA PRO A 113 29.69 8.55 -15.03
C PRO A 113 29.76 7.40 -14.01
N SER A 114 30.64 7.51 -13.02
CA SER A 114 30.77 6.55 -11.92
C SER A 114 29.73 6.77 -10.81
N SER A 115 28.90 7.80 -10.86
CA SER A 115 27.92 8.12 -9.83
C SER A 115 26.49 8.03 -10.36
N VAL A 116 25.63 7.42 -9.56
CA VAL A 116 24.19 7.34 -9.82
C VAL A 116 23.46 7.93 -8.62
N ILE A 117 22.56 8.88 -8.86
CA ILE A 117 21.69 9.46 -7.83
C ILE A 117 20.30 8.82 -7.96
N VAL A 118 19.75 8.35 -6.85
CA VAL A 118 18.37 7.85 -6.81
C VAL A 118 17.58 8.63 -5.78
N PHE A 119 16.54 9.33 -6.22
CA PHE A 119 15.56 9.93 -5.32
C PHE A 119 14.42 8.95 -5.08
N ALA A 120 14.27 8.50 -3.85
CA ALA A 120 13.08 7.82 -3.37
C ALA A 120 12.12 8.87 -2.78
N VAL A 121 11.20 9.38 -3.60
CA VAL A 121 10.29 10.45 -3.21
C VAL A 121 9.15 9.92 -2.36
N HIS A 122 9.09 10.31 -1.09
CA HIS A 122 8.06 9.93 -0.12
C HIS A 122 6.77 10.76 -0.28
N ALA A 123 6.28 10.87 -1.52
CA ALA A 123 4.96 11.39 -1.85
C ALA A 123 4.34 10.58 -2.99
N ASP A 124 3.01 10.68 -3.14
CA ASP A 124 2.28 10.00 -4.22
C ASP A 124 2.49 10.70 -5.58
N LYS A 125 2.83 11.99 -5.54
CA LYS A 125 3.00 12.85 -6.72
C LYS A 125 4.22 13.75 -6.54
N LEU A 126 4.76 14.17 -7.68
CA LEU A 126 5.80 15.21 -7.76
C LEU A 126 5.14 16.58 -7.91
N ASP A 127 5.80 17.65 -7.43
CA ASP A 127 5.40 19.02 -7.73
C ASP A 127 5.88 19.42 -9.14
N GLU A 128 5.03 19.17 -10.15
CA GLU A 128 5.34 19.45 -11.56
C GLU A 128 5.58 20.93 -11.88
N ARG A 129 5.30 21.85 -10.94
CA ARG A 129 5.59 23.28 -11.12
C ARG A 129 7.08 23.59 -10.97
N ARG A 130 7.82 22.76 -10.23
CA ARG A 130 9.25 22.95 -9.95
C ARG A 130 10.09 22.74 -11.22
N LYS A 131 11.02 23.66 -11.49
CA LYS A 131 11.92 23.59 -12.65
C LYS A 131 12.74 22.30 -12.68
N LEU A 132 13.22 21.85 -11.52
CA LEU A 132 13.97 20.59 -11.38
C LEU A 132 13.16 19.37 -11.86
N VAL A 133 11.88 19.27 -11.46
CA VAL A 133 11.01 18.16 -11.87
C VAL A 133 10.81 18.15 -13.39
N LYS A 134 10.61 19.32 -14.01
CA LYS A 134 10.50 19.44 -15.47
C LYS A 134 11.77 18.97 -16.18
N ALA A 135 12.94 19.45 -15.74
CA ALA A 135 14.22 19.05 -16.33
C ALA A 135 14.49 17.54 -16.22
N LEU A 136 14.17 16.92 -15.08
CA LEU A 136 14.31 15.47 -14.87
C LEU A 136 13.29 14.67 -15.71
N LYS A 137 12.11 15.23 -15.96
CA LYS A 137 11.10 14.64 -16.85
C LYS A 137 11.60 14.61 -18.30
N ASP A 138 12.14 15.72 -18.79
CA ASP A 138 12.66 15.87 -20.16
C ASP A 138 13.85 14.94 -20.42
N ARG A 139 14.68 14.67 -19.40
CA ARG A 139 15.79 13.71 -19.45
C ARG A 139 15.38 12.25 -19.25
N GLY A 140 14.09 11.99 -19.03
CA GLY A 140 13.57 10.64 -18.81
C GLY A 140 14.04 9.99 -17.49
N SER A 141 14.44 10.77 -16.49
CA SER A 141 14.90 10.26 -15.19
C SER A 141 13.77 9.81 -14.25
N ILE A 142 12.53 10.19 -14.55
CA ILE A 142 11.38 9.93 -13.69
C ILE A 142 10.76 8.55 -13.96
N VAL A 143 10.62 7.75 -12.91
CA VAL A 143 9.98 6.42 -12.90
C VAL A 143 8.83 6.43 -11.90
N ALA A 144 7.61 6.26 -12.40
CA ALA A 144 6.40 6.24 -11.57
C ALA A 144 6.09 4.82 -11.09
N PHE A 145 5.67 4.69 -9.83
CA PHE A 145 5.22 3.45 -9.19
C PHE A 145 3.79 3.64 -8.67
N PRO A 146 2.81 3.78 -9.59
CA PRO A 146 1.41 3.84 -9.18
C PRO A 146 1.00 2.51 -8.53
N GLU A 147 -0.06 2.57 -7.76
CA GLU A 147 -0.75 1.37 -7.29
C GLU A 147 -1.24 0.56 -8.50
N MET A 148 -1.05 -0.76 -8.47
CA MET A 148 -1.44 -1.62 -9.59
C MET A 148 -2.96 -1.77 -9.62
N GLU A 149 -3.52 -1.73 -10.82
CA GLU A 149 -4.91 -2.13 -11.02
C GLU A 149 -5.10 -3.61 -10.69
N ILE A 150 -6.30 -4.01 -10.29
CA ILE A 150 -6.54 -5.37 -9.75
C ILE A 150 -6.13 -6.48 -10.73
N GLN A 151 -6.35 -6.30 -12.03
CA GLN A 151 -5.95 -7.30 -13.03
C GLN A 151 -4.42 -7.35 -13.19
N GLU A 152 -3.74 -6.21 -13.15
CA GLU A 152 -2.28 -6.14 -13.15
C GLU A 152 -1.71 -6.80 -11.88
N LEU A 153 -2.33 -6.53 -10.72
CA LEU A 153 -1.94 -7.11 -9.45
C LEU A 153 -2.10 -8.64 -9.45
N LYS A 154 -3.22 -9.17 -9.96
CA LYS A 154 -3.42 -10.62 -10.13
C LYS A 154 -2.31 -11.23 -11.01
N GLN A 155 -2.00 -10.62 -12.15
CA GLN A 155 -0.92 -11.07 -13.03
C GLN A 155 0.45 -11.00 -12.36
N TRP A 156 0.69 -9.96 -11.57
CA TRP A 156 1.93 -9.79 -10.82
C TRP A 156 2.12 -10.90 -9.77
N LEU A 157 1.06 -11.29 -9.05
CA LEU A 157 1.12 -12.41 -8.10
C LEU A 157 1.44 -13.73 -8.79
N VAL A 158 0.81 -13.99 -9.93
CA VAL A 158 1.09 -15.19 -10.75
C VAL A 158 2.54 -15.19 -11.22
N LYS A 159 3.04 -14.05 -11.71
CA LYS A 159 4.42 -13.90 -12.13
C LYS A 159 5.41 -14.12 -10.98
N ARG A 160 5.12 -13.59 -9.79
CA ARG A 160 5.97 -13.76 -8.61
C ARG A 160 6.10 -15.22 -8.21
N ALA A 161 5.00 -15.98 -8.20
CA ALA A 161 5.04 -17.41 -7.94
C ALA A 161 5.86 -18.15 -9.01
N ALA A 162 5.70 -17.77 -10.29
CA ALA A 162 6.45 -18.35 -11.41
C ALA A 162 7.96 -18.05 -11.34
N GLU A 163 8.36 -16.86 -10.89
CA GLU A 163 9.76 -16.51 -10.62
C GLU A 163 10.38 -17.41 -9.54
N GLN A 164 9.55 -17.91 -8.62
CA GLN A 164 9.92 -18.92 -7.64
C GLN A 164 9.69 -20.35 -8.13
N LYS A 165 9.37 -20.59 -9.41
CA LYS A 165 9.08 -21.92 -9.99
C LYS A 165 7.85 -22.63 -9.39
N ARG A 166 6.83 -21.87 -9.00
CA ARG A 166 5.52 -22.37 -8.54
C ARG A 166 4.41 -21.82 -9.43
N THR A 167 3.27 -22.50 -9.46
CA THR A 167 2.08 -22.06 -10.22
C THR A 167 1.02 -21.53 -9.27
N LEU A 168 0.67 -20.25 -9.36
CA LEU A 168 -0.46 -19.68 -8.63
C LEU A 168 -1.70 -19.66 -9.53
N THR A 169 -2.79 -20.29 -9.08
CA THR A 169 -4.05 -20.27 -9.84
C THR A 169 -4.72 -18.88 -9.79
N ALA A 170 -5.55 -18.56 -10.78
CA ALA A 170 -6.29 -17.29 -10.80
C ALA A 170 -7.21 -17.12 -9.58
N ALA A 171 -7.84 -18.22 -9.14
CA ALA A 171 -8.70 -18.23 -7.95
C ALA A 171 -7.89 -17.96 -6.67
N ALA A 172 -6.68 -18.53 -6.54
CA ALA A 172 -5.79 -18.24 -5.43
C ALA A 172 -5.35 -16.77 -5.40
N ALA A 173 -4.99 -16.20 -6.56
CA ALA A 173 -4.61 -14.79 -6.67
C ALA A 173 -5.77 -13.85 -6.26
N GLU A 174 -7.00 -14.17 -6.66
CA GLU A 174 -8.19 -13.42 -6.24
C GLU A 174 -8.47 -13.53 -4.74
N LEU A 175 -8.32 -14.73 -4.18
CA LEU A 175 -8.52 -14.96 -2.75
C LEU A 175 -7.45 -14.23 -1.92
N LEU A 176 -6.20 -14.21 -2.37
CA LEU A 176 -5.11 -13.45 -1.74
C LEU A 176 -5.44 -11.96 -1.65
N ILE A 177 -5.84 -11.36 -2.78
CA ILE A 177 -6.20 -9.93 -2.80
C ILE A 177 -7.40 -9.65 -1.89
N THR A 178 -8.36 -10.57 -1.82
CA THR A 178 -9.53 -10.43 -0.94
C THR A 178 -9.13 -10.49 0.54
N ARG A 179 -8.25 -11.43 0.94
CA ARG A 179 -7.87 -11.62 2.35
C ARG A 179 -6.87 -10.59 2.87
N VAL A 180 -5.92 -10.20 2.03
CA VAL A 180 -4.75 -9.39 2.38
C VAL A 180 -4.91 -7.92 1.95
N GLY A 181 -5.72 -7.67 0.93
CA GLY A 181 -5.87 -6.36 0.30
C GLY A 181 -4.91 -6.15 -0.87
N VAL A 182 -4.68 -4.89 -1.24
CA VAL A 182 -3.92 -4.49 -2.44
C VAL A 182 -2.45 -4.14 -2.16
N GLY A 183 -2.02 -4.22 -0.89
CA GLY A 183 -0.66 -3.91 -0.49
C GLY A 183 0.34 -4.92 -1.06
N THR A 184 1.08 -4.53 -2.09
CA THR A 184 2.05 -5.38 -2.80
C THR A 184 3.11 -5.99 -1.90
N GLY A 185 3.59 -5.25 -0.89
CA GLY A 185 4.52 -5.78 0.11
C GLY A 185 3.96 -6.94 0.93
N GLN A 186 2.73 -6.82 1.44
CA GLN A 186 2.08 -7.90 2.20
C GLN A 186 1.76 -9.09 1.31
N LEU A 187 1.20 -8.83 0.13
CA LEU A 187 0.93 -9.86 -0.87
C LEU A 187 2.20 -10.61 -1.29
N SER A 188 3.34 -9.92 -1.38
CA SER A 188 4.63 -10.53 -1.69
C SER A 188 5.02 -11.59 -0.66
N GLN A 189 4.87 -11.28 0.62
CA GLN A 189 5.20 -12.17 1.73
C GLN A 189 4.26 -13.38 1.76
N GLU A 190 2.96 -13.16 1.50
CA GLU A 190 1.97 -14.23 1.45
C GLU A 190 2.23 -15.19 0.29
N VAL A 191 2.58 -14.67 -0.90
CA VAL A 191 2.98 -15.52 -2.03
C VAL A 191 4.25 -16.30 -1.72
N ASP A 192 5.27 -15.68 -1.12
CA ASP A 192 6.52 -16.35 -0.77
C ASP A 192 6.29 -17.50 0.22
N LYS A 193 5.46 -17.26 1.25
CA LYS A 193 5.05 -18.28 2.21
C LYS A 193 4.33 -19.45 1.54
N LEU A 194 3.39 -19.17 0.64
CA LEU A 194 2.68 -20.21 -0.12
C LEU A 194 3.61 -20.99 -1.05
N CYS A 195 4.56 -20.30 -1.70
CA CYS A 195 5.58 -20.95 -2.54
C CYS A 195 6.50 -21.86 -1.75
N LEU A 196 6.88 -21.45 -0.53
CA LEU A 196 7.67 -22.26 0.39
C LEU A 196 6.91 -23.53 0.81
N HIS A 197 5.62 -23.40 1.12
CA HIS A 197 4.78 -24.54 1.47
C HIS A 197 4.56 -25.50 0.30
N ALA A 198 4.27 -24.98 -0.90
CA ALA A 198 3.95 -25.79 -2.07
C ALA A 198 5.14 -26.59 -2.63
N GLY A 199 6.37 -26.19 -2.32
CA GLY A 199 7.58 -26.82 -2.87
C GLY A 199 7.82 -26.50 -4.35
N GLU A 200 8.97 -26.91 -4.89
CA GLU A 200 9.33 -26.64 -6.29
C GLU A 200 8.40 -27.38 -7.26
N GLY A 201 7.90 -26.68 -8.28
CA GLY A 201 6.90 -27.23 -9.21
C GLY A 201 5.47 -27.32 -8.65
N GLY A 202 5.27 -26.94 -7.38
CA GLY A 202 3.96 -26.99 -6.72
C GLY A 202 2.93 -26.01 -7.32
N VAL A 203 1.66 -26.35 -7.13
CA VAL A 203 0.50 -25.53 -7.52
C VAL A 203 -0.14 -24.97 -6.26
N ILE A 204 -0.34 -23.65 -6.23
CA ILE A 204 -1.02 -22.90 -5.17
C ILE A 204 -2.44 -22.59 -5.64
N ASP A 205 -3.40 -23.31 -5.06
CA ASP A 205 -4.83 -23.14 -5.33
C ASP A 205 -5.55 -22.33 -4.24
N ALA A 206 -6.86 -22.15 -4.45
CA ALA A 206 -7.70 -21.40 -3.52
C ALA A 206 -7.86 -22.13 -2.17
N GLU A 207 -7.76 -23.46 -2.13
CA GLU A 207 -7.88 -24.24 -0.89
C GLU A 207 -6.64 -24.05 -0.01
N GLN A 208 -5.44 -24.19 -0.59
CA GLN A 208 -4.19 -23.95 0.11
C GLN A 208 -4.07 -22.51 0.60
N THR A 209 -4.49 -21.56 -0.25
CA THR A 209 -4.55 -20.14 0.11
C THR A 209 -5.55 -19.93 1.25
N ALA A 210 -6.70 -20.60 1.20
CA ALA A 210 -7.70 -20.52 2.26
C ALA A 210 -7.21 -21.08 3.60
N LEU A 211 -6.34 -22.09 3.56
CA LEU A 211 -5.79 -22.73 4.75
C LEU A 211 -4.64 -21.93 5.38
N LEU A 212 -3.75 -21.34 4.55
CA LEU A 212 -2.47 -20.80 5.01
C LEU A 212 -2.40 -19.28 5.08
N THR A 213 -3.34 -18.57 4.45
CA THR A 213 -3.40 -17.10 4.49
C THR A 213 -4.51 -16.66 5.43
N ALA A 214 -4.14 -16.15 6.60
CA ALA A 214 -5.09 -15.51 7.49
C ALA A 214 -5.68 -14.24 6.84
N ALA A 215 -6.97 -14.00 7.07
CA ALA A 215 -7.57 -12.73 6.69
C ALA A 215 -7.09 -11.62 7.62
N THR A 216 -7.05 -10.40 7.07
CA THR A 216 -6.90 -9.19 7.88
C THR A 216 -8.09 -9.04 8.83
N VAL A 217 -7.88 -8.36 9.95
CA VAL A 217 -8.96 -8.10 10.92
C VAL A 217 -10.09 -7.31 10.25
N GLU A 218 -9.73 -6.39 9.37
CA GLU A 218 -10.66 -5.63 8.55
C GLU A 218 -11.53 -6.54 7.67
N GLU A 219 -10.94 -7.53 6.99
CA GLU A 219 -11.69 -8.47 6.16
C GLU A 219 -12.57 -9.41 7.00
N ASP A 220 -12.08 -9.89 8.15
CA ASP A 220 -12.88 -10.69 9.08
C ASP A 220 -14.08 -9.90 9.63
N VAL A 221 -13.87 -8.63 10.01
CA VAL A 221 -14.95 -7.72 10.43
C VAL A 221 -15.94 -7.50 9.28
N PHE A 222 -15.45 -7.46 8.05
CA PHE A 222 -16.32 -7.28 6.90
C PHE A 222 -17.18 -8.52 6.59
N ALA A 223 -16.59 -9.71 6.73
CA ALA A 223 -17.32 -10.98 6.66
C ALA A 223 -18.35 -11.11 7.79
N LEU A 224 -18.03 -10.62 8.98
CA LEU A 224 -18.96 -10.53 10.10
C LEU A 224 -20.16 -9.61 9.79
N ILE A 225 -19.93 -8.46 9.15
CA ILE A 225 -21.02 -7.56 8.70
C ILE A 225 -21.89 -8.23 7.64
N ASP A 226 -21.32 -9.00 6.71
CA ASP A 226 -22.12 -9.76 5.75
C ASP A 226 -23.02 -10.80 6.42
N ALA A 227 -22.48 -11.52 7.41
CA ALA A 227 -23.26 -12.49 8.17
C ALA A 227 -24.43 -11.82 8.90
N ILE A 228 -24.23 -10.62 9.46
CA ILE A 228 -25.30 -9.81 10.06
C ILE A 228 -26.33 -9.37 9.01
N ALA A 229 -25.88 -8.92 7.83
CA ALA A 229 -26.76 -8.50 6.73
C ALA A 229 -27.68 -9.64 6.29
N GLU A 230 -27.16 -10.86 6.29
CA GLU A 230 -27.84 -12.09 5.89
C GLU A 230 -28.60 -12.77 7.04
N LEU A 231 -28.70 -12.11 8.21
CA LEU A 231 -29.35 -12.63 9.42
C LEU A 231 -28.77 -13.96 9.92
N ARG A 232 -27.50 -14.26 9.60
CA ARG A 232 -26.74 -15.43 10.08
C ARG A 232 -25.95 -15.06 11.33
N ILE A 233 -26.68 -14.82 12.41
CA ILE A 233 -26.12 -14.28 13.67
C ILE A 233 -25.22 -15.30 14.37
N ASP A 234 -25.56 -16.57 14.30
CA ASP A 234 -24.72 -17.70 14.72
C ASP A 234 -23.34 -17.64 14.09
N LYS A 235 -23.27 -17.42 12.76
CA LYS A 235 -22.02 -17.27 12.03
C LYS A 235 -21.27 -16.00 12.43
N ALA A 236 -21.98 -14.88 12.59
CA ALA A 236 -21.39 -13.61 13.01
C ALA A 236 -20.73 -13.71 14.40
N LEU A 237 -21.40 -14.37 15.36
CA LEU A 237 -20.86 -14.61 16.70
C LEU A 237 -19.66 -15.56 16.67
N GLY A 238 -19.71 -16.60 15.85
CA GLY A 238 -18.55 -17.47 15.64
C GLY A 238 -17.33 -16.70 15.13
N MET A 239 -17.51 -15.81 14.16
CA MET A 239 -16.45 -14.93 13.65
C MET A 239 -15.96 -13.95 14.72
N TYR A 240 -16.86 -13.36 15.50
CA TYR A 240 -16.52 -12.49 16.61
C TYR A 240 -15.63 -13.20 17.66
N HIS A 241 -16.01 -14.41 18.07
CA HIS A 241 -15.23 -15.20 19.01
C HIS A 241 -13.85 -15.56 18.47
N GLN A 242 -13.73 -15.84 17.17
CA GLN A 242 -12.41 -16.06 16.56
C GLN A 242 -11.51 -14.83 16.64
N LEU A 243 -12.08 -13.62 16.50
CA LEU A 243 -11.33 -12.37 16.71
C LEU A 243 -10.88 -12.21 18.17
N LEU A 244 -11.73 -12.56 19.13
CA LEU A 244 -11.35 -12.54 20.55
C LEU A 244 -10.24 -13.54 20.88
N VAL A 245 -10.29 -14.75 20.30
CA VAL A 245 -9.23 -15.76 20.45
C VAL A 245 -7.89 -15.24 19.90
N ARG A 246 -7.92 -14.45 18.83
CA ARG A 246 -6.75 -13.74 18.28
C ARG A 246 -6.30 -12.54 19.13
N ARG A 247 -6.93 -12.30 20.28
CA ARG A 247 -6.69 -11.18 21.20
C ARG A 247 -6.93 -9.82 20.55
N GLU A 248 -7.85 -9.76 19.59
CA GLU A 248 -8.32 -8.47 19.07
C GLU A 248 -9.21 -7.80 20.11
N GLU A 249 -8.88 -6.56 20.45
CA GLU A 249 -9.62 -5.78 21.42
C GLU A 249 -11.07 -5.52 20.93
N PRO A 250 -12.12 -5.81 21.72
CA PRO A 250 -13.51 -5.62 21.28
C PRO A 250 -13.80 -4.18 20.81
N ILE A 251 -13.15 -3.18 21.42
CA ILE A 251 -13.30 -1.78 21.04
C ILE A 251 -12.74 -1.49 19.63
N LYS A 252 -11.67 -2.19 19.24
CA LYS A 252 -11.10 -2.11 17.89
C LYS A 252 -12.07 -2.74 16.89
N ILE A 253 -12.65 -3.89 17.22
CA ILE A 253 -13.66 -4.56 16.38
C ILE A 253 -14.88 -3.65 16.19
N ALA A 254 -15.43 -3.08 17.26
CA ALA A 254 -16.54 -2.13 17.19
C ALA A 254 -16.21 -0.90 16.31
N ALA A 255 -15.00 -0.34 16.45
CA ALA A 255 -14.54 0.77 15.63
C ALA A 255 -14.43 0.41 14.14
N LEU A 256 -13.97 -0.80 13.81
CA LEU A 256 -13.91 -1.31 12.44
C LEU A 256 -15.31 -1.54 11.86
N ILE A 257 -16.24 -2.08 12.65
CA ILE A 257 -17.65 -2.22 12.24
C ILE A 257 -18.25 -0.85 11.92
N ALA A 258 -18.09 0.11 12.84
CA ALA A 258 -18.58 1.48 12.65
C ALA A 258 -17.96 2.14 11.41
N ARG A 259 -16.65 1.97 11.19
CA ARG A 259 -15.97 2.46 9.98
C ARG A 259 -16.61 1.89 8.72
N GLN A 260 -16.86 0.59 8.67
CA GLN A 260 -17.39 -0.07 7.48
C GLN A 260 -18.86 0.32 7.20
N LEU A 261 -19.69 0.42 8.24
CA LEU A 261 -21.06 0.93 8.10
C LEU A 261 -21.07 2.38 7.60
N ARG A 262 -20.14 3.22 8.09
CA ARG A 262 -19.98 4.60 7.65
C ARG A 262 -19.59 4.68 6.18
N ILE A 263 -18.64 3.85 5.74
CA ILE A 263 -18.23 3.76 4.33
C ILE A 263 -19.44 3.39 3.46
N MET A 264 -20.22 2.38 3.85
CA MET A 264 -21.41 1.98 3.09
C MET A 264 -22.46 3.10 3.03
N LEU A 265 -22.66 3.85 4.12
CA LEU A 265 -23.57 5.00 4.15
C LEU A 265 -23.10 6.13 3.23
N GLN A 266 -21.80 6.46 3.28
CA GLN A 266 -21.21 7.49 2.43
C GLN A 266 -21.25 7.09 0.95
N ILE A 267 -21.00 5.82 0.63
CA ILE A 267 -21.12 5.31 -0.75
C ILE A 267 -22.54 5.52 -1.26
N LYS A 268 -23.56 5.18 -0.48
CA LYS A 268 -24.96 5.38 -0.90
C LYS A 268 -25.33 6.83 -1.15
N GLU A 269 -24.85 7.73 -0.30
CA GLU A 269 -25.03 9.16 -0.51
C GLU A 269 -24.39 9.59 -1.84
N LEU A 270 -23.14 9.19 -2.09
CA LEU A 270 -22.41 9.53 -3.31
C LEU A 270 -23.01 8.89 -4.58
N GLU A 271 -23.54 7.66 -4.49
CA GLU A 271 -24.29 7.02 -5.56
C GLU A 271 -25.56 7.81 -5.91
N GLY A 272 -26.23 8.39 -4.91
CA GLY A 272 -27.36 9.29 -5.09
C GLY A 272 -27.02 10.56 -5.89
N HIS A 273 -25.76 10.99 -5.85
CA HIS A 273 -25.22 12.10 -6.67
C HIS A 273 -24.56 11.62 -7.97
N HIS A 274 -24.75 10.36 -8.37
CA HIS A 274 -24.22 9.75 -9.59
C HIS A 274 -22.69 9.74 -9.73
N TYR A 275 -21.95 9.71 -8.61
CA TYR A 275 -20.50 9.55 -8.65
C TYR A 275 -20.08 8.15 -9.13
N SER A 276 -19.05 8.08 -9.97
CA SER A 276 -18.40 6.83 -10.36
C SER A 276 -17.58 6.22 -9.22
N PRO A 277 -17.28 4.90 -9.23
CA PRO A 277 -16.43 4.26 -8.23
C PRO A 277 -15.07 4.93 -8.02
N GLN A 278 -14.46 5.46 -9.09
CA GLN A 278 -13.19 6.18 -9.03
C GLN A 278 -13.32 7.53 -8.31
N GLN A 279 -14.41 8.28 -8.57
CA GLN A 279 -14.66 9.53 -7.88
C GLN A 279 -14.96 9.28 -6.39
N MET A 280 -15.78 8.27 -6.09
CA MET A 280 -16.06 7.85 -4.71
C MET A 280 -14.78 7.47 -3.96
N ALA A 281 -13.88 6.72 -4.59
CA ALA A 281 -12.57 6.39 -4.04
C ALA A 281 -11.75 7.64 -3.68
N GLY A 282 -11.76 8.65 -4.55
CA GLY A 282 -11.13 9.94 -4.29
C GLY A 282 -11.72 10.69 -3.09
N HIS A 283 -13.06 10.76 -3.00
CA HIS A 283 -13.76 11.41 -1.89
C HIS A 283 -13.55 10.70 -0.55
N LEU A 284 -13.48 9.37 -0.55
CA LEU A 284 -13.37 8.55 0.66
C LEU A 284 -11.91 8.28 1.07
N GLY A 285 -10.93 8.61 0.22
CA GLY A 285 -9.53 8.25 0.44
C GLY A 285 -9.29 6.74 0.46
N LEU A 286 -10.10 5.98 -0.28
CA LEU A 286 -10.05 4.52 -0.35
C LEU A 286 -9.57 4.05 -1.73
N HIS A 287 -9.14 2.79 -1.82
CA HIS A 287 -8.87 2.17 -3.12
C HIS A 287 -10.18 1.89 -3.87
N PRO A 288 -10.26 2.11 -5.21
CA PRO A 288 -11.46 1.84 -6.00
C PRO A 288 -12.03 0.43 -5.84
N TYR A 289 -11.16 -0.57 -5.65
CA TYR A 289 -11.60 -1.95 -5.39
C TYR A 289 -12.35 -2.10 -4.07
N ALA A 290 -11.85 -1.47 -2.99
CA ALA A 290 -12.51 -1.51 -1.69
C ALA A 290 -13.87 -0.78 -1.75
N VAL A 291 -13.95 0.34 -2.48
CA VAL A 291 -15.21 1.03 -2.74
C VAL A 291 -16.19 0.14 -3.50
N LYS A 292 -15.74 -0.52 -4.57
CA LYS A 292 -16.59 -1.43 -5.36
C LYS A 292 -17.16 -2.56 -4.48
N LEU A 293 -16.32 -3.19 -3.66
CA LEU A 293 -16.76 -4.29 -2.78
C LEU A 293 -17.73 -3.79 -1.70
N ALA A 294 -17.47 -2.61 -1.12
CA ALA A 294 -18.36 -1.98 -0.16
C ALA A 294 -19.69 -1.53 -0.79
N ALA A 295 -19.69 -1.04 -2.03
CA ALA A 295 -20.90 -0.67 -2.76
C ALA A 295 -21.81 -1.88 -3.02
N GLU A 296 -21.25 -3.00 -3.49
CA GLU A 296 -22.03 -4.24 -3.69
C GLU A 296 -22.71 -4.71 -2.40
N LYS A 297 -22.03 -4.59 -1.26
CA LYS A 297 -22.60 -4.97 0.03
C LYS A 297 -23.57 -3.93 0.58
N ALA A 298 -23.32 -2.64 0.35
CA ALA A 298 -24.22 -1.56 0.74
C ALA A 298 -25.63 -1.74 0.16
N LYS A 299 -25.77 -2.34 -1.03
CA LYS A 299 -27.06 -2.69 -1.63
C LYS A 299 -27.96 -3.55 -0.73
N LYS A 300 -27.38 -4.38 0.15
CA LYS A 300 -28.12 -5.25 1.09
C LYS A 300 -28.72 -4.49 2.28
N PHE A 301 -28.33 -3.24 2.51
CA PHE A 301 -28.81 -2.45 3.63
C PHE A 301 -29.74 -1.33 3.15
N ALA A 302 -30.67 -0.86 3.98
CA ALA A 302 -31.37 0.41 3.75
C ALA A 302 -30.54 1.57 4.33
N THR A 303 -30.61 2.77 3.73
CA THR A 303 -29.87 3.95 4.23
C THR A 303 -30.24 4.30 5.68
N ALA A 304 -31.54 4.28 6.00
CA ALA A 304 -32.03 4.49 7.36
C ALA A 304 -31.50 3.43 8.34
N ARG A 305 -31.42 2.16 7.91
CA ARG A 305 -30.85 1.07 8.73
C ARG A 305 -29.37 1.30 9.02
N LEU A 306 -28.57 1.73 8.05
CA LEU A 306 -27.16 2.07 8.28
C LEU A 306 -27.01 3.20 9.31
N GLY A 307 -27.86 4.23 9.22
CA GLY A 307 -27.90 5.32 10.21
C GLY A 307 -28.24 4.84 11.62
N ALA A 308 -29.26 4.00 11.75
CA ALA A 308 -29.65 3.41 13.05
C ALA A 308 -28.56 2.50 13.64
N LEU A 309 -27.90 1.69 12.81
CA LEU A 309 -26.77 0.86 13.23
C LEU A 309 -25.59 1.71 13.72
N LEU A 310 -25.27 2.80 13.02
CA LEU A 310 -24.21 3.72 13.44
C LEU A 310 -24.54 4.44 14.76
N ALA A 311 -25.78 4.87 14.95
CA ALA A 311 -26.23 5.52 16.18
C ALA A 311 -26.11 4.57 17.40
N SER A 312 -26.61 3.34 17.25
CA SER A 312 -26.51 2.31 18.30
C SER A 312 -25.05 1.89 18.58
N LEU A 313 -24.20 1.80 17.56
CA LEU A 313 -22.75 1.58 17.74
C LEU A 313 -22.06 2.73 18.47
N ALA A 314 -22.49 3.97 18.26
CA ALA A 314 -21.93 5.12 18.97
C ALA A 314 -22.26 5.08 20.47
N GLU A 315 -23.48 4.67 20.82
CA GLU A 315 -23.88 4.44 22.22
C GLU A 315 -23.07 3.31 22.85
N LEU A 316 -22.90 2.19 22.14
CA LEU A 316 -22.05 1.09 22.58
C LEU A 316 -20.60 1.54 22.82
N ASP A 317 -20.00 2.29 21.88
CA ASP A 317 -18.65 2.82 22.01
C ASP A 317 -18.49 3.71 23.26
N TYR A 318 -19.48 4.57 23.53
CA TYR A 318 -19.52 5.39 24.74
C TYR A 318 -19.57 4.52 26.01
N ASN A 319 -20.48 3.54 26.06
CA ASN A 319 -20.64 2.65 27.21
C ASN A 319 -19.38 1.81 27.48
N MET A 320 -18.72 1.34 26.42
CA MET A 320 -17.45 0.61 26.51
C MET A 320 -16.29 1.47 27.03
N LYS A 321 -16.21 2.74 26.61
CA LYS A 321 -15.14 3.68 27.01
C LYS A 321 -15.32 4.24 28.41
N SER A 322 -16.57 4.38 28.85
CA SER A 322 -16.92 4.86 30.19
C SER A 322 -16.91 3.75 31.25
N GLY A 323 -16.73 2.49 30.84
CA GLY A 323 -16.73 1.34 31.75
C GLY A 323 -18.12 0.96 32.26
N LEU A 324 -19.18 1.46 31.62
CA LEU A 324 -20.57 1.12 31.95
C LEU A 324 -20.93 -0.32 31.54
N ILE A 325 -20.20 -0.90 30.61
CA ILE A 325 -20.38 -2.29 30.16
C ILE A 325 -19.02 -2.95 29.93
N ASP A 326 -18.94 -4.25 30.21
CA ASP A 326 -17.79 -5.04 29.77
C ASP A 326 -17.70 -5.00 28.23
N LYS A 327 -16.48 -4.84 27.72
CA LYS A 327 -16.25 -4.59 26.30
C LYS A 327 -16.61 -5.78 25.42
N ALA A 328 -16.32 -7.00 25.90
CA ALA A 328 -16.59 -8.20 25.14
C ALA A 328 -18.09 -8.49 25.17
N LEU A 329 -18.67 -8.51 26.37
CA LEU A 329 -20.10 -8.73 26.58
C LEU A 329 -20.95 -7.68 25.84
N GLY A 330 -20.57 -6.41 25.90
CA GLY A 330 -21.31 -5.33 25.27
C GLY A 330 -21.39 -5.46 23.76
N LEU A 331 -20.28 -5.82 23.11
CA LEU A 331 -20.27 -6.07 21.67
C LEU A 331 -21.01 -7.35 21.30
N GLU A 332 -20.91 -8.41 22.11
CA GLU A 332 -21.66 -9.65 21.89
C GLU A 332 -23.18 -9.42 21.96
N LEU A 333 -23.65 -8.73 23.00
CA LEU A 333 -25.07 -8.36 23.16
C LEU A 333 -25.54 -7.46 22.02
N TYR A 334 -24.70 -6.52 21.57
CA TYR A 334 -25.00 -5.70 20.42
C TYR A 334 -25.22 -6.57 19.16
N LEU A 335 -24.29 -7.48 18.85
CA LEU A 335 -24.41 -8.39 17.69
C LEU A 335 -25.67 -9.26 17.76
N LEU A 336 -26.01 -9.77 18.95
CA LEU A 336 -27.24 -10.51 19.19
C LEU A 336 -28.50 -9.66 18.91
N SER A 337 -28.51 -8.40 19.35
CA SER A 337 -29.65 -7.49 19.16
C SER A 337 -29.99 -7.23 17.68
N LEU A 338 -28.98 -7.32 16.79
CA LEU A 338 -29.14 -7.15 15.35
C LEU A 338 -29.89 -8.32 14.69
N GLY A 339 -29.91 -9.49 15.36
CA GLY A 339 -30.68 -10.66 14.95
C GLY A 339 -32.15 -10.62 15.32
N VAL A 340 -32.45 -9.93 16.43
CA VAL A 340 -33.79 -9.89 17.03
C VAL A 340 -34.65 -8.79 16.42
N SER A 341 -34.04 -7.76 15.82
CA SER A 341 -34.71 -6.65 15.14
C SER A 341 -35.32 -7.08 13.79
N LYS A 342 -36.38 -7.91 13.87
CA LYS A 342 -37.38 -8.03 12.81
C LYS A 342 -38.28 -6.80 12.86
N GLY A 343 -38.08 -5.89 11.92
CA GLY A 343 -39.07 -4.88 11.56
C GLY A 343 -38.92 -3.54 12.28
N ALA A 344 -38.43 -2.56 11.53
CA ALA A 344 -39.03 -1.22 11.42
C ALA A 344 -38.66 -0.68 10.03
#